data_AF-A0A0A9Z936-F1
#
_entry.id   AF-A0A0A9Z936-F1
#
_cell.length_a   1.000
_cell.length_b   1.000
_cell.length_c   1.000
_cell.angle_alpha   90.00
_cell.angle_beta   90.00
_cell.angle_gamma   90.00
#
_symmetry.space_group_name_H-M   'P 1'
#
loop_
_entity.id
_entity.type
_entity.pdbx_description
1 polymer ?
#
loop_
_entity_poly.entity_id
_entity_poly.type
_entity_poly.pdbx_seq_one_letter_code
_entity_poly.pdbx_strand_id
1 'polypeptide(L)'
;MERGLRASFMAHAYDFYKPNLSSEYPAVDGKLSIQCYLKALDNCYQLYCQKARKLSALTGDSSNDAVGINSFDAVVFHSPYGKLVEKSFARLVLNDFLSTPKETILELYPGLEKFSNIKLEETYFDRDVEKGFMAFSKELFKRKTLPSLLLSNQVGNMYTASLYGGLVSYLISKSVEELGGKRVGFFSYGSGLASTMFSMKLVAGPKLSQLVSQLTYVHDLLAQRRKIDPAEYSKMMESKEANYNKAPFTPTSSTDLLFPGTWFLVDVDSQYRRTYDKVK
;
A
#
# COMPACT_ATOMS: atom_id res chain seq x y z
N MET A 1 -1.42 16.36 5.55
CA MET A 1 -0.14 15.96 4.90
C MET A 1 0.95 16.94 5.32
N GLU A 2 2.15 16.43 5.60
CA GLU A 2 3.27 17.28 6.03
C GLU A 2 3.91 17.99 4.82
N ARG A 3 4.06 19.32 4.92
CA ARG A 3 4.59 20.14 3.82
C ARG A 3 6.08 19.87 3.61
N GLY A 4 6.51 19.79 2.35
CA GLY A 4 7.92 19.52 2.00
C GLY A 4 8.35 18.05 2.12
N LEU A 5 7.54 17.18 2.75
CA LEU A 5 7.85 15.76 2.98
C LEU A 5 7.12 14.86 1.96
N ARG A 6 7.39 15.11 0.68
CA ARG A 6 7.02 14.23 -0.44
C ARG A 6 8.28 13.88 -1.23
N ALA A 7 8.54 12.60 -1.44
CA ALA A 7 9.70 12.10 -2.15
C ALA A 7 9.24 11.13 -3.23
N SER A 8 9.49 11.48 -4.49
CA SER A 8 8.99 10.73 -5.65
C SER A 8 10.16 10.14 -6.43
N PHE A 9 9.94 8.92 -6.92
CA PHE A 9 10.84 8.25 -7.86
C PHE A 9 10.03 7.73 -9.03
N MET A 10 10.48 8.06 -10.24
CA MET A 10 9.89 7.62 -11.49
C MET A 10 11.01 7.08 -12.37
N ALA A 11 10.74 6.01 -13.10
CA ALA A 11 11.69 5.42 -14.02
C ALA A 11 10.93 4.73 -15.14
N HIS A 12 11.54 4.62 -16.31
CA HIS A 12 10.98 3.76 -17.36
C HIS A 12 11.23 2.29 -17.01
N ALA A 13 10.16 1.50 -16.92
CA ALA A 13 10.20 0.06 -16.63
C ALA A 13 9.03 -0.66 -17.32
N TYR A 14 9.23 -1.95 -17.61
CA TYR A 14 8.21 -2.86 -18.17
C TYR A 14 7.89 -3.98 -17.19
N ASP A 15 7.76 -3.64 -15.91
CA ASP A 15 7.52 -4.61 -14.83
C ASP A 15 6.06 -5.10 -14.79
N PHE A 16 5.12 -4.19 -15.06
CA PHE A 16 3.70 -4.48 -15.27
C PHE A 16 3.12 -3.37 -16.13
N TYR A 17 2.41 -3.74 -17.20
CA TYR A 17 1.79 -2.80 -18.13
C TYR A 17 0.63 -3.47 -18.88
N LYS A 18 -0.21 -2.67 -19.56
CA LYS A 18 -1.39 -3.15 -20.32
C LYS A 18 -1.26 -2.83 -21.80
N PRO A 19 -0.42 -3.55 -22.57
CA PRO A 19 -0.16 -3.23 -23.97
C PRO A 19 -1.29 -3.71 -24.90
N ASN A 20 -2.00 -4.79 -24.53
CA ASN A 20 -3.10 -5.33 -25.31
C ASN A 20 -4.40 -4.59 -24.95
N LEU A 21 -4.80 -3.63 -25.79
CA LEU A 21 -6.00 -2.82 -25.57
C LEU A 21 -7.31 -3.63 -25.65
N SER A 22 -7.26 -4.81 -26.26
CA SER A 22 -8.42 -5.69 -26.38
C SER A 22 -8.60 -6.63 -25.19
N SER A 23 -7.69 -6.62 -24.21
CA SER A 23 -7.73 -7.47 -23.03
C SER A 23 -7.66 -6.64 -21.75
N GLU A 24 -8.38 -7.06 -20.72
CA GLU A 24 -8.27 -6.46 -19.39
C GLU A 24 -6.95 -6.80 -18.69
N TYR A 25 -6.36 -7.95 -19.06
CA TYR A 25 -5.23 -8.55 -18.37
C TYR A 25 -3.91 -7.84 -18.69
N PRO A 26 -3.07 -7.60 -17.68
CA PRO A 26 -1.76 -7.01 -17.85
C PRO A 26 -0.72 -8.00 -18.34
N ALA A 27 0.30 -7.50 -19.04
CA ALA A 27 1.59 -8.17 -19.14
C ALA A 27 2.36 -7.91 -17.85
N VAL A 28 2.83 -8.97 -17.18
CA VAL A 28 3.49 -8.88 -15.87
C VAL A 28 4.76 -9.71 -15.86
N ASP A 29 5.89 -9.06 -15.59
CA ASP A 29 7.10 -9.74 -15.13
C ASP A 29 7.11 -9.71 -13.60
N GLY A 30 6.66 -10.81 -12.99
CA GLY A 30 6.48 -10.88 -11.54
C GLY A 30 7.77 -10.60 -10.76
N LYS A 31 8.91 -11.11 -11.24
CA LYS A 31 10.21 -10.88 -10.59
C LYS A 31 10.62 -9.42 -10.74
N LEU A 32 10.55 -8.87 -11.94
CA LEU A 32 10.88 -7.47 -12.19
C LEU A 32 9.97 -6.52 -11.40
N SER A 33 8.68 -6.84 -11.24
CA SER A 33 7.73 -6.01 -10.46
C SER A 33 8.13 -5.88 -8.99
N ILE A 34 8.61 -6.97 -8.37
CA ILE A 34 9.10 -6.94 -6.99
C ILE A 34 10.38 -6.11 -6.90
N GLN A 35 11.31 -6.28 -7.85
CA GLN A 35 12.54 -5.51 -7.89
C GLN A 35 12.28 -4.00 -8.08
N CYS A 36 11.40 -3.64 -9.02
CA CYS A 36 11.01 -2.26 -9.30
C CYS A 36 10.31 -1.63 -8.10
N TYR A 37 9.41 -2.35 -7.42
CA TYR A 37 8.76 -1.92 -6.19
C TYR A 37 9.78 -1.61 -5.09
N LEU A 38 10.70 -2.54 -4.80
CA LEU A 38 11.69 -2.36 -3.72
C LEU A 38 12.72 -1.28 -4.07
N LYS A 39 13.16 -1.19 -5.33
CA LYS A 39 14.03 -0.10 -5.81
C LYS A 39 13.36 1.26 -5.65
N ALA A 40 12.07 1.36 -6.00
CA ALA A 40 11.28 2.57 -5.84
C ALA A 40 11.12 2.95 -4.36
N LEU A 41 10.94 1.96 -3.48
CA LEU A 41 10.88 2.14 -2.04
C LEU A 41 12.20 2.72 -1.50
N ASP A 42 13.34 2.13 -1.85
CA ASP A 42 14.67 2.61 -1.44
C ASP A 42 14.86 4.08 -1.85
N ASN A 43 14.61 4.40 -3.12
CA ASN A 43 14.79 5.76 -3.65
C ASN A 43 13.86 6.78 -2.99
N CYS A 44 12.57 6.45 -2.85
CA CYS A 44 11.61 7.34 -2.20
C CYS A 44 11.94 7.54 -0.73
N TYR A 45 12.33 6.49 -0.01
CA TYR A 45 12.62 6.55 1.41
C TYR A 45 13.89 7.36 1.71
N GLN A 46 14.97 7.10 0.99
CA GLN A 46 16.22 7.85 1.13
C GLN A 46 16.01 9.35 0.86
N LEU A 47 15.28 9.68 -0.20
CA LEU A 47 14.96 11.07 -0.53
C LEU A 47 14.00 11.69 0.51
N TYR A 48 13.05 10.93 1.06
CA TYR A 48 12.19 11.39 2.15
C TYR A 48 13.03 11.76 3.38
N CYS A 49 13.92 10.85 3.82
CA CYS A 49 14.82 11.07 4.95
C CYS A 49 15.75 12.27 4.72
N GLN A 50 16.28 12.45 3.50
CA GLN A 50 17.08 13.61 3.14
C GLN A 50 16.29 14.92 3.26
N LYS A 51 15.05 14.95 2.74
CA LYS A 51 14.17 16.13 2.84
C LYS A 51 13.80 16.45 4.28
N ALA A 52 13.53 15.43 5.09
CA ALA A 52 13.23 15.57 6.51
C ALA A 52 14.40 16.17 7.30
N ARG A 53 15.62 15.65 7.11
CA ARG A 53 16.84 16.21 7.72
C ARG A 53 17.04 17.68 7.34
N LYS A 54 16.88 18.02 6.06
CA LYS A 54 17.02 19.40 5.57
C LYS A 54 15.97 20.33 6.19
N LEU A 55 14.73 19.87 6.33
CA LEU A 55 13.64 20.68 6.89
C LEU A 55 13.82 20.94 8.40
N SER A 56 14.28 19.94 9.16
CA SER A 56 14.62 20.12 10.58
C SER A 56 15.71 21.18 10.75
N ALA A 57 16.80 21.09 9.98
CA ALA A 57 17.91 22.05 10.04
C ALA A 57 17.48 23.49 9.70
N LEU A 58 16.55 23.67 8.76
CA LEU A 58 16.07 25.00 8.35
C LEU A 58 15.08 25.64 9.34
N THR A 59 14.34 24.83 10.08
CA THR A 59 13.27 25.33 10.97
C THR A 59 13.75 25.56 12.40
N GLY A 60 14.97 25.11 12.75
CA GLY A 60 15.46 25.10 14.13
C GLY A 60 14.63 24.21 15.06
N ASP A 61 13.69 23.45 14.48
CA ASP A 61 12.72 22.65 15.17
C ASP A 61 13.29 21.24 15.34
N SER A 62 13.73 20.95 16.56
CA SER A 62 14.09 19.59 16.97
C SER A 62 12.88 18.64 16.99
N SER A 63 11.63 19.14 16.86
CA SER A 63 10.44 18.30 16.78
C SER A 63 10.31 17.52 15.47
N ASN A 64 11.14 17.85 14.47
CA ASN A 64 11.21 17.06 13.25
C ASN A 64 12.17 15.87 13.41
N ASP A 65 11.86 15.00 14.38
CA ASP A 65 12.42 13.66 14.62
C ASP A 65 12.21 12.69 13.42
N ALA A 66 11.90 13.23 12.24
CA ALA A 66 11.48 12.60 10.99
C ALA A 66 12.62 11.87 10.25
N VAL A 67 13.50 11.15 10.94
CA VAL A 67 14.59 10.40 10.30
C VAL A 67 14.46 8.93 10.66
N GLY A 68 14.36 8.09 9.64
CA GLY A 68 14.26 6.65 9.82
C GLY A 68 12.87 6.15 10.21
N ILE A 69 12.77 4.85 10.45
CA ILE A 69 11.53 4.10 10.67
C ILE A 69 10.88 4.42 12.02
N ASN A 70 11.70 4.79 13.00
CA ASN A 70 11.23 5.15 14.33
C ASN A 70 10.44 6.45 14.34
N SER A 71 10.64 7.29 13.32
CA SER A 71 9.94 8.56 13.18
C SER A 71 8.46 8.47 12.79
N PHE A 72 8.03 7.29 12.31
CA PHE A 72 6.65 7.02 11.94
C PHE A 72 5.96 6.23 13.04
N ASP A 73 4.79 6.64 13.49
CA ASP A 73 3.95 5.81 14.36
C ASP A 73 3.33 4.64 13.59
N ALA A 74 3.05 4.83 12.30
CA ALA A 74 2.57 3.81 11.39
C ALA A 74 3.11 4.01 9.97
N VAL A 75 3.22 2.93 9.20
CA VAL A 75 3.60 2.98 7.79
C VAL A 75 2.56 2.19 6.98
N VAL A 76 1.98 2.85 5.98
CA VAL A 76 0.98 2.29 5.08
C VAL A 76 1.60 2.18 3.69
N PHE A 77 1.45 1.01 3.07
CA PHE A 77 1.99 0.73 1.76
C PHE A 77 0.87 0.50 0.75
N HIS A 78 1.13 0.78 -0.52
CA HIS A 78 0.42 0.10 -1.59
C HIS A 78 0.60 -1.42 -1.37
N SER A 79 -0.50 -2.17 -1.31
CA SER A 79 -0.48 -3.58 -0.91
C SER A 79 -0.99 -4.50 -2.04
N PRO A 80 -0.11 -4.95 -2.96
CA PRO A 80 -0.45 -6.00 -3.90
C PRO A 80 -0.84 -7.31 -3.19
N TYR A 81 -0.11 -7.64 -2.12
CA TYR A 81 -0.39 -8.76 -1.21
C TYR A 81 0.42 -8.57 0.08
N GLY A 82 -0.08 -9.12 1.20
CA GLY A 82 0.46 -8.85 2.54
C GLY A 82 1.94 -9.20 2.71
N LYS A 83 2.43 -10.28 2.06
CA LYS A 83 3.84 -10.69 2.19
C LYS A 83 4.81 -9.66 1.61
N LEU A 84 4.46 -8.99 0.51
CA LEU A 84 5.31 -7.92 -0.03
C LEU A 84 5.38 -6.73 0.92
N VAL A 85 4.28 -6.41 1.61
CA VAL A 85 4.26 -5.31 2.59
C VAL A 85 5.17 -5.61 3.78
N GLU A 86 5.16 -6.85 4.28
CA GLU A 86 6.07 -7.29 5.35
C GLU A 86 7.55 -7.15 4.93
N LYS A 87 7.89 -7.62 3.72
CA LYS A 87 9.23 -7.44 3.12
C LYS A 87 9.60 -5.97 2.94
N SER A 88 8.64 -5.14 2.54
CA SER A 88 8.83 -3.70 2.33
C SER A 88 9.15 -2.99 3.63
N PHE A 89 8.47 -3.33 4.71
CA PHE A 89 8.79 -2.78 6.03
C PHE A 89 10.19 -3.20 6.49
N ALA A 90 10.56 -4.47 6.33
CA ALA A 90 11.92 -4.94 6.60
C ALA A 90 12.97 -4.22 5.74
N ARG A 91 12.64 -3.88 4.49
CA ARG A 91 13.49 -3.11 3.57
C ARG A 91 13.74 -1.68 4.04
N LEU A 92 12.75 -1.03 4.67
CA LEU A 92 12.96 0.27 5.31
C LEU A 92 13.97 0.18 6.47
N VAL A 93 13.87 -0.88 7.28
CA VAL A 93 14.83 -1.13 8.38
C VAL A 93 16.23 -1.40 7.84
N LEU A 94 16.37 -2.09 6.71
CA LEU A 94 17.65 -2.25 6.02
C LEU A 94 18.24 -0.90 5.56
N ASN A 95 17.42 0.01 5.03
CA ASN A 95 17.89 1.35 4.65
C ASN A 95 18.41 2.14 5.87
N ASP A 96 17.73 2.04 7.01
CA ASP A 96 18.18 2.68 8.24
C ASP A 96 19.48 2.06 8.76
N PHE A 97 19.57 0.73 8.76
CA PHE A 97 20.78 -0.01 9.12
C PHE A 97 21.98 0.42 8.28
N LEU A 98 21.84 0.51 6.94
CA LEU A 98 22.94 0.94 6.07
C LEU A 98 23.29 2.43 6.21
N SER A 99 22.39 3.23 6.78
CA SER A 99 22.63 4.64 7.12
C SER A 99 23.20 4.83 8.52
N THR A 100 23.34 3.75 9.31
CA THR A 100 23.78 3.79 10.71
C THR A 100 25.31 3.75 10.79
N PRO A 101 25.97 4.59 11.62
CA PRO A 101 27.42 4.51 11.84
C PRO A 101 27.84 3.12 12.30
N LYS A 102 28.92 2.58 11.71
CA LYS A 102 29.33 1.19 11.89
C LYS A 102 29.58 0.83 13.35
N GLU A 103 30.05 1.80 14.14
CA GLU A 103 30.37 1.67 15.56
C GLU A 103 29.12 1.41 16.42
N THR A 104 27.94 1.80 15.94
CA THR A 104 26.66 1.68 16.66
C THR A 104 25.78 0.53 16.16
N ILE A 105 26.16 -0.13 15.05
CA ILE A 105 25.36 -1.20 14.44
C ILE A 105 25.13 -2.36 15.41
N LEU A 106 26.16 -2.78 16.14
CA LEU A 106 26.08 -3.91 17.08
C LEU A 106 25.05 -3.66 18.19
N GLU A 107 24.94 -2.42 18.65
CA GLU A 107 23.99 -2.02 19.69
C GLU A 107 22.55 -1.93 19.15
N LEU A 108 22.39 -1.27 17.99
CA LEU A 108 21.07 -0.96 17.44
C LEU A 108 20.45 -2.11 16.63
N TYR A 109 21.28 -2.97 16.03
CA TYR A 109 20.87 -4.05 15.12
C TYR A 109 21.62 -5.36 15.43
N PRO A 110 21.52 -5.89 16.66
CA PRO A 110 22.23 -7.10 17.06
C PRO A 110 21.93 -8.29 16.13
N GLY A 111 22.98 -8.94 15.67
CA GLY A 111 22.93 -10.12 14.78
C GLY A 111 22.86 -9.80 13.28
N LEU A 112 22.88 -8.52 12.89
CA LEU A 112 22.86 -8.08 11.49
C LEU A 112 24.19 -7.47 11.01
N GLU A 113 25.24 -7.48 11.82
CA GLU A 113 26.53 -6.82 11.58
C GLU A 113 27.21 -7.30 10.29
N LYS A 114 27.01 -8.59 9.96
CA LYS A 114 27.51 -9.23 8.73
C LYS A 114 27.00 -8.57 7.44
N PHE A 115 25.92 -7.81 7.52
CA PHE A 115 25.31 -7.10 6.39
C PHE A 115 25.82 -5.67 6.22
N SER A 116 26.73 -5.17 7.08
CA SER A 116 27.16 -3.76 7.11
C SER A 116 27.86 -3.23 5.85
N ASN A 117 28.28 -4.11 4.94
CA ASN A 117 28.99 -3.73 3.71
C ASN A 117 28.22 -4.11 2.42
N ILE A 118 26.96 -4.53 2.51
CA ILE A 118 26.16 -4.87 1.32
C ILE A 118 25.62 -3.61 0.64
N LYS A 119 25.30 -3.73 -0.66
CA LYS A 119 24.58 -2.70 -1.41
C LYS A 119 23.12 -3.05 -1.57
N LEU A 120 22.25 -2.05 -1.52
CA LEU A 120 20.80 -2.25 -1.66
C LEU A 120 20.45 -2.91 -3.00
N GLU A 121 21.07 -2.44 -4.08
CA GLU A 121 20.81 -2.91 -5.44
C GLU A 121 21.19 -4.39 -5.69
N GLU A 122 22.04 -4.97 -4.84
CA GLU A 122 22.48 -6.36 -4.93
C GLU A 122 21.60 -7.32 -4.10
N THR A 123 20.64 -6.80 -3.32
CA THR A 123 19.99 -7.56 -2.23
C THR A 123 18.48 -7.74 -2.39
N TYR A 124 17.88 -7.32 -3.51
CA TYR A 124 16.42 -7.42 -3.74
C TYR A 124 15.85 -8.83 -3.60
N PHE A 125 16.68 -9.85 -3.85
CA PHE A 125 16.32 -11.27 -3.76
C PHE A 125 17.26 -12.08 -2.88
N ASP A 126 18.11 -11.41 -2.08
CA ASP A 126 18.97 -12.08 -1.12
C ASP A 126 18.13 -12.60 0.04
N ARG A 127 18.06 -13.93 0.16
CA ARG A 127 17.21 -14.60 1.16
C ARG A 127 17.74 -14.45 2.58
N ASP A 128 19.04 -14.28 2.78
CA ASP A 128 19.63 -14.14 4.10
C ASP A 128 19.41 -12.73 4.62
N VAL A 129 19.57 -11.72 3.76
CA VAL A 129 19.18 -10.34 4.06
C VAL A 129 17.68 -10.27 4.35
N GLU A 130 16.84 -10.83 3.48
CA GLU A 130 15.38 -10.86 3.69
C GLU A 130 15.03 -11.49 5.04
N LYS A 131 15.50 -12.69 5.33
CA LYS A 131 15.20 -13.39 6.59
C LYS A 131 15.70 -12.60 7.81
N GLY A 132 16.92 -12.08 7.76
CA GLY A 132 17.52 -11.34 8.87
C GLY A 132 16.71 -10.10 9.23
N PHE A 133 16.42 -9.26 8.24
CA PHE A 133 15.68 -8.01 8.47
C PHE A 133 14.19 -8.23 8.75
N MET A 134 13.57 -9.26 8.17
CA MET A 134 12.19 -9.63 8.53
C MET A 134 12.09 -10.14 9.97
N ALA A 135 13.04 -10.96 10.41
CA ALA A 135 13.07 -11.45 11.79
C ALA A 135 13.28 -10.29 12.78
N PHE A 136 14.26 -9.43 12.51
CA PHE A 136 14.56 -8.27 13.35
C PHE A 136 13.40 -7.27 13.42
N SER A 137 12.76 -6.98 12.29
CA SER A 137 11.69 -5.98 12.21
C SER A 137 10.30 -6.49 12.58
N LYS A 138 10.15 -7.76 13.00
CA LYS A 138 8.85 -8.42 13.21
C LYS A 138 7.92 -7.68 14.17
N GLU A 139 8.40 -7.29 15.35
CA GLU A 139 7.58 -6.58 16.34
C GLU A 139 7.31 -5.14 15.93
N LEU A 140 8.26 -4.49 15.25
CA LEU A 140 8.05 -3.18 14.64
C LEU A 140 6.96 -3.23 13.57
N PHE A 141 6.97 -4.25 12.71
CA PHE A 141 5.95 -4.46 11.67
C PHE A 141 4.57 -4.67 12.28
N LYS A 142 4.45 -5.55 13.29
CA LYS A 142 3.19 -5.79 14.01
C LYS A 142 2.60 -4.52 14.59
N ARG A 143 3.44 -3.62 15.11
CA ARG A 143 2.99 -2.36 15.70
C ARG A 143 2.66 -1.29 14.66
N LYS A 144 3.55 -1.10 13.67
CA LYS A 144 3.52 0.06 12.77
C LYS A 144 2.79 -0.19 11.45
N THR A 145 2.64 -1.44 11.00
CA THR A 145 2.13 -1.75 9.64
C THR A 145 1.01 -2.79 9.62
N LEU A 146 1.09 -3.85 10.43
CA LEU A 146 0.05 -4.88 10.46
C LEU A 146 -1.38 -4.33 10.65
N PRO A 147 -1.63 -3.29 11.48
CA PRO A 147 -2.98 -2.74 11.62
C PRO A 147 -3.53 -2.11 10.32
N SER A 148 -2.66 -1.75 9.36
CA SER A 148 -3.08 -1.23 8.06
C SER A 148 -3.44 -2.33 7.05
N LEU A 149 -3.42 -3.62 7.41
CA LEU A 149 -3.55 -4.71 6.44
C LEU A 149 -4.94 -5.36 6.37
N LEU A 150 -5.90 -4.98 7.22
CA LEU A 150 -7.23 -5.59 7.27
C LEU A 150 -7.89 -5.67 5.89
N LEU A 151 -8.06 -4.53 5.21
CA LEU A 151 -8.75 -4.52 3.90
C LEU A 151 -7.96 -5.27 2.83
N SER A 152 -6.63 -5.14 2.79
CA SER A 152 -5.81 -5.89 1.82
C SER A 152 -5.89 -7.42 2.03
N ASN A 153 -5.98 -7.88 3.28
CA ASN A 153 -6.10 -9.30 3.62
C ASN A 153 -7.49 -9.82 3.24
N GLN A 154 -8.53 -9.02 3.51
CA GLN A 154 -9.91 -9.43 3.33
C GLN A 154 -10.43 -9.26 1.89
N VAL A 155 -9.88 -8.31 1.12
CA VAL A 155 -10.39 -7.90 -0.22
C VAL A 155 -9.37 -8.17 -1.33
N GLY A 156 -8.07 -8.20 -1.04
CA GLY A 156 -7.01 -8.32 -2.04
C GLY A 156 -6.57 -6.97 -2.62
N ASN A 157 -5.91 -7.00 -3.78
CA ASN A 157 -5.34 -5.81 -4.41
C ASN A 157 -6.43 -4.96 -5.08
N MET A 158 -6.61 -3.73 -4.59
CA MET A 158 -7.53 -2.72 -5.12
C MET A 158 -6.81 -1.65 -5.96
N TYR A 159 -5.63 -1.97 -6.50
CA TYR A 159 -4.80 -1.07 -7.33
C TYR A 159 -4.60 0.31 -6.67
N THR A 160 -5.09 1.37 -7.29
CA THR A 160 -4.93 2.77 -6.83
C THR A 160 -5.54 2.99 -5.44
N ALA A 161 -6.59 2.26 -5.09
CA ALA A 161 -7.25 2.36 -3.80
C ALA A 161 -6.53 1.57 -2.69
N SER A 162 -5.60 0.66 -3.01
CA SER A 162 -4.95 -0.22 -2.02
C SER A 162 -4.26 0.55 -0.89
N LEU A 163 -3.56 1.65 -1.21
CA LEU A 163 -2.90 2.48 -0.20
C LEU A 163 -3.91 3.10 0.78
N TYR A 164 -5.01 3.61 0.24
CA TYR A 164 -6.03 4.29 1.05
C TYR A 164 -6.93 3.30 1.80
N GLY A 165 -7.13 2.10 1.27
CA GLY A 165 -7.68 0.97 2.04
C GLY A 165 -6.78 0.62 3.23
N GLY A 166 -5.46 0.72 3.07
CA GLY A 166 -4.53 0.59 4.19
C GLY A 166 -4.70 1.69 5.24
N LEU A 167 -4.92 2.94 4.81
CA LEU A 167 -5.23 4.05 5.73
C LEU A 167 -6.52 3.81 6.50
N VAL A 168 -7.59 3.42 5.81
CA VAL A 168 -8.88 3.09 6.45
C VAL A 168 -8.69 1.98 7.48
N SER A 169 -7.97 0.92 7.12
CA SER A 169 -7.66 -0.20 8.03
C SER A 169 -6.93 0.27 9.28
N TYR A 170 -5.94 1.15 9.14
CA TYR A 170 -5.22 1.72 10.29
C TYR A 170 -6.13 2.57 11.17
N LEU A 171 -6.95 3.45 10.58
CA LEU A 171 -7.86 4.33 11.32
C LEU A 171 -8.90 3.57 12.14
N ILE A 172 -9.44 2.46 11.63
CA ILE A 172 -10.43 1.65 12.36
C ILE A 172 -9.81 0.63 13.33
N SER A 173 -8.48 0.47 13.31
CA SER A 173 -7.76 -0.46 14.19
C SER A 173 -7.40 0.11 15.56
N LYS A 174 -7.69 1.40 15.80
CA LYS A 174 -7.21 2.19 16.93
C LYS A 174 -8.29 3.11 17.48
N SER A 175 -8.21 3.43 18.76
CA SER A 175 -9.06 4.47 19.34
C SER A 175 -8.68 5.86 18.80
N VAL A 176 -9.61 6.82 18.86
CA VAL A 176 -9.34 8.19 18.37
C VAL A 176 -8.21 8.85 19.19
N GLU A 177 -8.13 8.52 20.47
CA GLU A 177 -7.10 8.99 21.40
C GLU A 177 -5.72 8.44 21.01
N GLU A 178 -5.65 7.16 20.63
CA GLU A 178 -4.41 6.55 20.14
C GLU A 178 -3.94 7.14 18.80
N LEU A 179 -4.85 7.64 17.97
CA LEU A 179 -4.56 8.22 16.65
C LEU A 179 -4.12 9.68 16.73
N GLY A 180 -4.54 10.43 17.75
CA GLY A 180 -4.22 11.85 17.90
C GLY A 180 -2.72 12.11 17.95
N GLY A 181 -2.22 13.01 17.09
CA GLY A 181 -0.81 13.41 17.02
C GLY A 181 0.09 12.43 16.25
N LYS A 182 -0.42 11.28 15.81
CA LYS A 182 0.37 10.23 15.16
C LYS A 182 0.85 10.64 13.77
N ARG A 183 2.10 10.30 13.45
CA ARG A 183 2.68 10.45 12.11
C ARG A 183 2.57 9.14 11.35
N VAL A 184 1.83 9.15 10.24
CA VAL A 184 1.67 8.02 9.33
C VAL A 184 2.50 8.24 8.07
N GLY A 185 3.41 7.32 7.78
CA GLY A 185 4.16 7.26 6.52
C GLY A 185 3.37 6.50 5.46
N PHE A 186 3.46 6.94 4.21
CA PHE A 186 2.75 6.35 3.08
C PHE A 186 3.73 6.08 1.95
N PHE A 187 3.72 4.85 1.42
CA PHE A 187 4.43 4.52 0.18
C PHE A 187 3.44 4.12 -0.92
N SER A 188 3.27 5.01 -1.89
CA SER A 188 2.45 4.78 -3.09
C SER A 188 3.34 4.27 -4.23
N TYR A 189 2.87 3.24 -4.93
CA TYR A 189 3.56 2.63 -6.07
C TYR A 189 2.58 2.34 -7.21
N GLY A 190 3.02 2.60 -8.44
CA GLY A 190 2.41 2.11 -9.66
C GLY A 190 3.50 1.69 -10.66
N SER A 191 3.34 0.51 -11.25
CA SER A 191 4.27 -0.03 -12.24
C SER A 191 4.38 0.81 -13.51
N GLY A 192 5.49 0.68 -14.23
CA GLY A 192 5.82 1.50 -15.41
C GLY A 192 7.04 2.45 -15.30
N LEU A 193 7.48 2.99 -14.17
CA LEU A 193 6.91 3.08 -12.82
C LEU A 193 6.87 4.54 -12.33
N ALA A 194 5.93 4.82 -11.44
CA ALA A 194 5.86 6.04 -10.66
C ALA A 194 5.56 5.71 -9.20
N SER A 195 6.27 6.35 -8.29
CA SER A 195 6.15 6.09 -6.85
C SER A 195 6.36 7.36 -6.04
N THR A 196 5.79 7.38 -4.84
CA THR A 196 6.00 8.49 -3.90
C THR A 196 5.88 8.00 -2.46
N MET A 197 6.87 8.36 -1.64
CA MET A 197 6.77 8.32 -0.19
C MET A 197 6.41 9.71 0.36
N PHE A 198 5.43 9.75 1.26
CA PHE A 198 5.01 10.98 1.92
C PHE A 198 4.46 10.68 3.32
N SER A 199 4.15 11.71 4.09
CA SER A 199 3.62 11.54 5.45
C SER A 199 2.44 12.44 5.78
N MET A 200 1.65 12.02 6.76
CA MET A 200 0.59 12.82 7.36
C MET A 200 0.65 12.74 8.88
N LYS A 201 0.51 13.88 9.56
CA LYS A 201 0.18 13.92 10.99
C LYS A 201 -1.34 13.91 11.16
N LEU A 202 -1.84 12.99 11.97
CA LEU A 202 -3.23 12.94 12.40
C LEU A 202 -3.42 13.98 13.51
N VAL A 203 -4.31 14.95 13.27
CA VAL A 203 -4.55 16.04 14.23
C VAL A 203 -5.67 15.63 15.17
N ALA A 204 -5.38 15.61 16.47
CA ALA A 204 -6.39 15.34 17.49
C ALA A 204 -7.51 16.39 17.44
N GLY A 205 -8.74 15.96 17.68
CA GLY A 205 -9.90 16.84 17.73
C GLY A 205 -11.13 16.30 16.98
N PRO A 206 -12.23 17.08 16.96
CA PRO A 206 -13.55 16.60 16.55
C PRO A 206 -13.60 16.12 15.10
N LYS A 207 -12.78 16.67 14.20
CA LYS A 207 -12.71 16.24 12.80
C LYS A 207 -12.15 14.82 12.65
N LEU A 208 -11.17 14.45 13.47
CA LEU A 208 -10.63 13.08 13.47
C LEU A 208 -11.68 12.12 14.03
N SER A 209 -12.33 12.49 15.14
CA SER A 209 -13.42 11.69 15.72
C SER A 209 -14.55 11.47 14.71
N GLN A 210 -14.99 12.53 14.03
CA GLN A 210 -16.01 12.46 12.99
C GLN A 210 -15.59 11.53 11.85
N LEU A 211 -14.38 11.67 11.33
CA LEU A 211 -13.86 10.81 10.26
C LEU A 211 -13.87 9.34 10.68
N VAL A 212 -13.34 9.00 11.86
CA VAL A 212 -13.27 7.62 12.35
C VAL A 212 -14.67 7.05 12.60
N SER A 213 -15.59 7.84 13.18
CA SER A 213 -16.98 7.40 13.39
C SER A 213 -17.73 7.07 12.10
N GLN A 214 -17.34 7.69 10.99
CA GLN A 214 -17.93 7.44 9.68
C GLN A 214 -17.36 6.19 8.99
N LEU A 215 -16.37 5.52 9.57
CA LEU A 215 -15.74 4.32 9.00
C LEU A 215 -16.14 3.02 9.72
N THR A 216 -16.99 3.09 10.74
CA THR A 216 -17.43 1.92 11.53
C THR A 216 -18.13 0.85 10.70
N TYR A 217 -18.80 1.26 9.61
CA TYR A 217 -19.50 0.37 8.69
C TYR A 217 -18.59 -0.66 7.98
N VAL A 218 -17.27 -0.44 7.96
CA VAL A 218 -16.34 -1.26 7.19
C VAL A 218 -16.32 -2.70 7.68
N HIS A 219 -16.35 -2.93 9.00
CA HIS A 219 -16.36 -4.28 9.56
C HIS A 219 -17.64 -5.04 9.18
N ASP A 220 -18.79 -4.37 9.29
CA ASP A 220 -20.08 -4.96 8.95
C ASP A 220 -20.17 -5.30 7.46
N LEU A 221 -19.76 -4.38 6.58
CA LEU A 221 -19.74 -4.66 5.14
C LEU A 221 -18.81 -5.81 4.78
N LEU A 222 -17.65 -5.93 5.42
CA LEU A 222 -16.75 -7.06 5.19
C LEU A 222 -17.40 -8.39 5.59
N ALA A 223 -18.11 -8.41 6.72
CA ALA A 223 -18.78 -9.59 7.26
C ALA A 223 -20.04 -9.99 6.47
N GLN A 224 -20.74 -9.02 5.88
CA GLN A 224 -21.95 -9.26 5.06
C GLN A 224 -21.64 -9.77 3.65
N ARG A 225 -20.36 -9.82 3.23
CA ARG A 225 -19.99 -10.37 1.93
C ARG A 225 -20.34 -11.85 1.86
N ARG A 226 -20.82 -12.27 0.70
CA ARG A 226 -21.09 -13.67 0.40
C ARG A 226 -19.83 -14.36 -0.10
N LYS A 227 -19.46 -15.47 0.55
CA LYS A 227 -18.44 -16.38 0.04
C LYS A 227 -19.00 -17.13 -1.17
N ILE A 228 -18.23 -17.16 -2.25
CA ILE A 228 -18.55 -17.87 -3.49
C ILE A 228 -17.56 -19.04 -3.68
N ASP A 229 -18.03 -20.13 -4.26
CA ASP A 229 -17.20 -21.30 -4.57
C ASP A 229 -16.15 -20.96 -5.64
N PRO A 230 -14.91 -21.48 -5.57
CA PRO A 230 -13.89 -21.21 -6.58
C PRO A 230 -14.33 -21.52 -8.01
N ALA A 231 -15.13 -22.57 -8.24
CA ALA A 231 -15.62 -22.90 -9.58
C ALA A 231 -16.65 -21.89 -10.09
N GLU A 232 -17.51 -21.36 -9.21
CA GLU A 232 -18.45 -20.29 -9.55
C GLU A 232 -17.69 -18.99 -9.86
N TYR A 233 -16.68 -18.64 -9.05
CA TYR A 233 -15.79 -17.50 -9.31
C TYR A 233 -15.09 -17.59 -10.67
N SER A 234 -14.55 -18.76 -11.03
CA SER A 234 -13.90 -18.96 -12.34
C SER A 234 -14.86 -18.71 -13.50
N LYS A 235 -16.10 -19.21 -13.42
CA LYS A 235 -17.14 -18.95 -14.42
C LYS A 235 -17.48 -17.46 -14.53
N MET A 236 -17.51 -16.74 -13.40
CA MET A 236 -17.72 -15.29 -13.40
C MET A 236 -16.56 -14.55 -14.10
N MET A 237 -15.31 -15.00 -13.91
CA MET A 237 -14.15 -14.42 -14.60
C MET A 237 -14.18 -14.71 -16.11
N GLU A 238 -14.52 -15.92 -16.53
CA GLU A 238 -14.70 -16.27 -17.95
C GLU A 238 -15.79 -15.40 -18.60
N SER A 239 -16.92 -15.22 -17.92
CA SER A 239 -18.00 -14.34 -18.39
C SER A 239 -17.54 -12.88 -18.51
N LYS A 240 -16.75 -12.39 -17.54
CA LYS A 240 -16.19 -11.04 -17.58
C LYS A 240 -15.26 -10.85 -18.79
N GLU A 241 -14.38 -11.81 -19.03
CA GLU A 241 -13.47 -11.81 -20.18
C GLU A 241 -14.22 -11.81 -21.52
N ALA A 242 -15.20 -12.71 -21.67
CA ALA A 242 -16.00 -12.83 -22.88
C ALA A 242 -16.80 -11.56 -23.23
N ASN A 243 -17.10 -10.71 -22.23
CA ASN A 243 -17.92 -9.51 -22.41
C ASN A 243 -17.11 -8.20 -22.36
N TYR A 244 -15.80 -8.22 -22.17
CA TYR A 244 -14.97 -7.02 -21.90
C TYR A 244 -15.14 -5.89 -22.93
N ASN A 245 -15.18 -6.23 -24.23
CA ASN A 245 -15.30 -5.28 -25.34
C ASN A 245 -16.60 -5.44 -26.16
N LYS A 246 -17.62 -6.06 -25.56
CA LYS A 246 -18.86 -6.39 -26.26
C LYS A 246 -19.84 -5.21 -26.30
N ALA A 247 -20.38 -4.95 -27.49
CA ALA A 247 -21.49 -4.03 -27.72
C ALA A 247 -22.34 -4.55 -28.90
N PRO A 248 -23.68 -4.60 -28.79
CA PRO A 248 -24.47 -4.34 -27.59
C PRO A 248 -24.31 -5.44 -26.53
N PHE A 249 -24.51 -5.08 -25.25
CA PHE A 249 -24.42 -6.00 -24.13
C PHE A 249 -25.35 -5.58 -22.98
N THR A 250 -26.07 -6.53 -22.40
CA THR A 250 -26.88 -6.35 -21.19
C THR A 250 -26.42 -7.37 -20.15
N PRO A 251 -25.92 -6.95 -18.98
CA PRO A 251 -25.55 -7.89 -17.91
C PRO A 251 -26.75 -8.76 -17.49
N THR A 252 -26.50 -10.06 -17.30
CA THR A 252 -27.53 -11.02 -16.86
C THR A 252 -27.41 -11.41 -15.39
N SER A 253 -26.38 -10.92 -14.70
CA SER A 253 -26.15 -11.21 -13.29
C SER A 253 -27.20 -10.52 -12.42
N SER A 254 -27.68 -11.23 -11.38
CA SER A 254 -28.61 -10.66 -10.40
C SER A 254 -27.97 -9.51 -9.63
N THR A 255 -28.76 -8.47 -9.37
CA THR A 255 -28.41 -7.34 -8.50
C THR A 255 -28.66 -7.63 -7.02
N ASP A 256 -29.26 -8.76 -6.66
CA ASP A 256 -29.67 -9.08 -5.27
C ASP A 256 -28.49 -9.20 -4.30
N LEU A 257 -27.28 -9.45 -4.83
CA LEU A 257 -26.05 -9.57 -4.03
C LEU A 257 -25.33 -8.23 -3.85
N LEU A 258 -25.77 -7.18 -4.54
CA LEU A 258 -25.17 -5.86 -4.41
C LEU A 258 -25.70 -5.18 -3.14
N PHE A 259 -24.82 -4.46 -2.45
CA PHE A 259 -25.23 -3.70 -1.27
C PHE A 259 -26.24 -2.60 -1.64
N PRO A 260 -27.17 -2.24 -0.74
CA PRO A 260 -28.08 -1.11 -0.96
C PRO A 260 -27.33 0.16 -1.36
N GLY A 261 -27.84 0.84 -2.38
CA GLY A 261 -27.24 2.03 -2.94
C GLY A 261 -26.03 1.82 -3.85
N THR A 262 -25.68 0.57 -4.19
CA THR A 262 -24.65 0.27 -5.19
C THR A 262 -25.12 0.66 -6.59
N TRP A 263 -24.30 1.40 -7.32
CA TRP A 263 -24.51 1.62 -8.76
C TRP A 263 -24.10 0.38 -9.55
N PHE A 264 -24.90 0.00 -10.55
CA PHE A 264 -24.63 -1.13 -11.43
C PHE A 264 -24.88 -0.78 -12.90
N LEU A 265 -24.23 -1.53 -13.79
CA LEU A 265 -24.36 -1.39 -15.24
C LEU A 265 -25.69 -2.02 -15.68
N VAL A 266 -26.54 -1.25 -16.35
CA VAL A 266 -27.84 -1.70 -16.90
C VAL A 266 -27.64 -2.25 -18.31
N ASP A 267 -27.00 -1.49 -19.18
CA ASP A 267 -26.74 -1.89 -20.56
C ASP A 267 -25.56 -1.12 -21.17
N VAL A 268 -25.04 -1.71 -22.25
CA VAL A 268 -24.10 -1.11 -23.19
C VAL A 268 -24.74 -1.18 -24.57
N ASP A 269 -25.03 -0.04 -25.18
CA ASP A 269 -25.67 -0.02 -26.50
C ASP A 269 -24.68 -0.26 -27.65
N SER A 270 -25.17 -0.27 -28.89
CA SER A 270 -24.36 -0.48 -30.09
C SER A 270 -23.32 0.61 -30.37
N GLN A 271 -23.38 1.75 -29.67
CA GLN A 271 -22.41 2.85 -29.73
C GLN A 271 -21.51 2.89 -28.49
N TYR A 272 -21.46 1.80 -27.72
CA TYR A 272 -20.65 1.67 -26.50
C TYR A 272 -21.04 2.64 -25.37
N ARG A 273 -22.22 3.27 -25.44
CA ARG A 273 -22.72 4.12 -24.36
C ARG A 273 -23.23 3.23 -23.23
N ARG A 274 -22.92 3.59 -21.99
CA ARG A 274 -23.23 2.80 -20.79
C ARG A 274 -24.32 3.47 -19.98
N THR A 275 -25.38 2.72 -19.67
CA THR A 275 -26.45 3.16 -18.76
C THR A 275 -26.24 2.53 -17.39
N TYR A 276 -26.49 3.30 -16.34
CA TYR A 276 -26.34 2.84 -14.95
C TYR A 276 -27.61 3.12 -14.16
N ASP A 277 -27.89 2.24 -13.21
CA ASP A 277 -28.95 2.40 -12.21
C ASP A 277 -28.39 2.03 -10.83
N LYS A 278 -29.19 2.23 -9.79
CA LYS A 278 -28.79 2.09 -8.38
C LYS A 278 -29.71 1.13 -7.66
N VAL A 279 -29.13 0.20 -6.91
CA VAL A 279 -29.89 -0.67 -6.01
C VAL A 279 -30.61 0.21 -4.99
N LYS A 280 -31.91 -0.01 -4.86
CA LYS A 280 -32.77 0.75 -3.94
C LYS A 280 -32.43 0.47 -2.48
#